data_AF-Q5KWT9-F1
#
_entry.id   AF-Q5KWT9-F1
#
_cell.length_a   1.000
_cell.length_b   1.000
_cell.length_c   1.000
_cell.angle_alpha   90.00
_cell.angle_beta   90.00
_cell.angle_gamma   90.00
#
_symmetry.space_group_name_H-M   'P 1'
#
loop_
_entity.id
_entity.type
_entity.pdbx_description
1 polymer ?
#
loop_
_entity_poly.entity_id
_entity_poly.type
_entity_poly.pdbx_seq_one_letter_code
_entity_poly.pdbx_strand_id
1 'polypeptide(L)'
;MANFNEQGLAYMREGKYEEAIRCFSAAVEQHPDDPAGYINIGTVLVAAGEEEKALDCFRQALKIDKKAAAAYYGMGTVHYKREQFAKAKDMFERALGLGLDDADTHFMLGMSLWRLEMPRLALPYLQRAAELNETDAEALFQLGLCLATLDYVDEAKRYFEKTLELDPRHADAYYNLGVIYAYKDELDAARNMFAAALEAKPDHVLAGYGKKLMEKRLAP
;
A
#
# COMPACT_ATOMS: atom_id res chain seq x y z
N MET A 1 -14.39 -19.46 28.13
CA MET A 1 -13.92 -20.23 26.95
C MET A 1 -12.66 -19.55 26.46
N ALA A 2 -11.59 -20.29 26.16
CA ALA A 2 -10.37 -19.67 25.65
C ALA A 2 -10.65 -19.08 24.27
N ASN A 3 -10.45 -17.77 24.10
CA ASN A 3 -10.60 -17.12 22.80
C ASN A 3 -9.33 -17.37 21.98
N PHE A 4 -9.28 -18.53 21.32
CA PHE A 4 -8.16 -18.93 20.49
C PHE A 4 -7.87 -17.92 19.36
N ASN A 5 -8.91 -17.24 18.85
CA ASN A 5 -8.73 -16.19 17.85
C ASN A 5 -7.98 -14.98 18.42
N GLU A 6 -8.37 -14.46 19.60
CA GLU A 6 -7.67 -13.35 20.24
C GLU A 6 -6.21 -13.69 20.58
N GLN A 7 -5.96 -14.92 21.07
CA GLN A 7 -4.62 -15.38 21.38
C GLN A 7 -3.76 -15.52 20.11
N GLY A 8 -4.33 -16.07 19.03
CA GLY A 8 -3.63 -16.17 17.75
C GLY A 8 -3.26 -14.81 17.19
N LEU A 9 -4.17 -13.83 17.27
CA LEU A 9 -3.90 -12.45 16.85
C LEU A 9 -2.82 -11.77 17.72
N ALA A 10 -2.76 -12.07 19.02
CA ALA A 10 -1.69 -11.58 19.89
C ALA A 10 -0.33 -12.15 19.47
N TYR A 11 -0.22 -13.48 19.27
CA TYR A 11 1.02 -14.11 18.81
C TYR A 11 1.46 -13.63 17.43
N MET A 12 0.52 -13.40 16.52
CA MET A 12 0.82 -12.84 15.20
C MET A 12 1.44 -11.44 15.30
N ARG A 13 0.92 -10.57 16.18
CA ARG A 13 1.49 -9.23 16.42
C ARG A 13 2.90 -9.29 17.03
N GLU A 14 3.21 -10.35 17.78
CA GLU A 14 4.54 -10.60 18.33
C GLU A 14 5.50 -11.30 17.36
N GLY A 15 5.05 -11.64 16.13
CA GLY A 15 5.85 -12.39 15.15
C GLY A 15 6.00 -13.88 15.47
N LYS A 16 5.25 -14.40 16.46
CA LYS A 16 5.25 -15.80 16.89
C LYS A 16 4.30 -16.62 16.02
N TYR A 17 4.69 -16.83 14.77
CA TYR A 17 3.81 -17.40 13.74
C TYR A 17 3.38 -18.83 14.02
N GLU A 18 4.24 -19.67 14.60
CA GLU A 18 3.90 -21.06 14.91
C GLU A 18 2.86 -21.16 16.04
N GLU A 19 2.99 -20.32 17.07
CA GLU A 19 2.01 -20.20 18.15
C GLU A 19 0.69 -19.64 17.64
N ALA A 20 0.73 -18.63 16.76
CA ALA A 20 -0.47 -18.09 16.13
C ALA A 20 -1.22 -19.17 15.32
N ILE A 21 -0.50 -19.94 14.48
CA ILE A 21 -1.08 -21.04 13.70
C ILE A 21 -1.67 -22.12 14.61
N ARG A 22 -1.02 -22.44 15.74
CA ARG A 22 -1.56 -23.40 16.72
C ARG A 22 -2.87 -22.92 17.32
N CYS A 23 -2.93 -21.66 17.73
CA CYS A 23 -4.16 -21.05 18.25
C CYS A 23 -5.27 -21.06 17.19
N PHE A 24 -5.00 -20.60 15.97
CA PHE A 24 -6.03 -20.58 14.93
C PHE A 24 -6.45 -21.98 14.47
N SER A 25 -5.53 -22.96 14.46
CA SER A 25 -5.89 -24.36 14.20
C SER A 25 -6.86 -24.90 15.25
N ALA A 26 -6.64 -24.60 16.53
CA ALA A 26 -7.57 -24.96 17.60
C ALA A 26 -8.94 -24.26 17.46
N ALA A 27 -8.97 -23.02 16.94
CA ALA A 27 -10.23 -22.33 16.62
C ALA A 27 -10.99 -23.04 15.49
N VAL A 28 -10.28 -23.44 14.42
CA VAL A 28 -10.83 -24.22 13.31
C VAL A 28 -11.35 -25.59 13.78
N GLU A 29 -10.67 -26.26 14.71
CA GLU A 29 -11.15 -27.53 15.28
C GLU A 29 -12.48 -27.38 16.03
N GLN A 30 -12.71 -26.24 16.69
CA GLN A 30 -13.95 -25.98 17.42
C GLN A 30 -15.09 -25.53 16.51
N HIS A 31 -14.76 -24.76 15.46
CA HIS A 31 -15.71 -24.20 14.51
C HIS A 31 -15.20 -24.39 13.07
N PRO A 32 -15.25 -25.64 12.54
CA PRO A 32 -14.71 -25.94 11.21
C PRO A 32 -15.52 -25.33 10.06
N ASP A 33 -16.72 -24.84 10.35
CA ASP A 33 -17.63 -24.14 9.45
C ASP A 33 -17.53 -22.60 9.57
N ASP A 34 -16.62 -22.09 10.40
CA ASP A 34 -16.31 -20.66 10.46
C ASP A 34 -15.15 -20.33 9.48
N PRO A 35 -15.39 -19.52 8.42
CA PRO A 35 -14.32 -19.13 7.50
C PRO A 35 -13.22 -18.30 8.17
N ALA A 36 -13.50 -17.62 9.29
CA ALA A 36 -12.53 -16.72 9.95
C ALA A 36 -11.26 -17.46 10.41
N GLY A 37 -11.39 -18.68 10.92
CA GLY A 37 -10.25 -19.47 11.36
C GLY A 37 -9.26 -19.75 10.21
N TYR A 38 -9.78 -20.15 9.05
CA TYR A 38 -8.96 -20.37 7.86
C TYR A 38 -8.34 -19.08 7.31
N ILE A 39 -9.08 -17.96 7.34
CA ILE A 39 -8.56 -16.65 6.93
C ILE A 39 -7.40 -16.23 7.83
N ASN A 40 -7.55 -16.38 9.15
CA ASN A 40 -6.51 -16.03 10.11
C ASN A 40 -5.24 -16.86 9.91
N ILE A 41 -5.37 -18.18 9.71
CA ILE A 41 -4.21 -19.04 9.37
C ILE A 41 -3.56 -18.57 8.07
N GLY A 42 -4.36 -18.32 7.02
CA GLY A 42 -3.89 -17.84 5.74
C GLY A 42 -3.08 -16.54 5.87
N THR A 43 -3.58 -15.57 6.62
CA THR A 43 -2.90 -14.29 6.88
C THR A 43 -1.55 -14.49 7.58
N VAL A 44 -1.46 -15.36 8.58
CA VAL A 44 -0.17 -15.67 9.23
C VAL A 44 0.80 -16.34 8.26
N LEU A 45 0.32 -17.25 7.41
CA LEU A 45 1.14 -17.91 6.40
C LEU A 45 1.69 -16.92 5.36
N VAL A 46 0.90 -15.90 4.96
CA VAL A 46 1.39 -14.80 4.11
C VAL A 46 2.51 -14.02 4.79
N ALA A 47 2.43 -13.78 6.10
CA ALA A 47 3.47 -13.11 6.87
C ALA A 47 4.73 -13.98 7.03
N ALA A 48 4.57 -15.30 7.11
CA ALA A 48 5.65 -16.27 7.19
C ALA A 48 6.29 -16.62 5.82
N GLY A 49 5.77 -16.10 4.70
CA GLY A 49 6.25 -16.41 3.34
C GLY A 49 5.77 -17.74 2.76
N GLU A 50 4.82 -18.41 3.44
CA GLU A 50 4.25 -19.71 3.06
C GLU A 50 3.04 -19.53 2.14
N GLU A 51 3.26 -18.87 1.01
CA GLU A 51 2.20 -18.31 0.16
C GLU A 51 1.23 -19.34 -0.44
N GLU A 52 1.73 -20.51 -0.87
CA GLU A 52 0.84 -21.55 -1.43
C GLU A 52 -0.10 -22.11 -0.36
N LYS A 53 0.41 -22.35 0.85
CA LYS A 53 -0.41 -22.81 1.98
C LYS A 53 -1.43 -21.74 2.36
N ALA A 54 -1.05 -20.46 2.30
CA ALA A 54 -1.98 -19.36 2.54
C ALA A 54 -3.13 -19.36 1.53
N LEU A 55 -2.84 -19.54 0.23
CA LEU A 55 -3.86 -19.65 -0.81
C LEU A 55 -4.79 -20.84 -0.58
N ASP A 56 -4.28 -21.98 -0.12
CA ASP A 56 -5.12 -23.13 0.24
C ASP A 56 -6.07 -22.82 1.40
N CYS A 57 -5.60 -22.11 2.43
CA CYS A 57 -6.44 -21.66 3.53
C CYS A 57 -7.54 -20.70 3.05
N PHE A 58 -7.22 -19.71 2.22
CA PHE A 58 -8.22 -18.80 1.67
C PHE A 58 -9.23 -19.51 0.77
N ARG A 59 -8.79 -20.47 -0.07
CA ARG A 59 -9.70 -21.33 -0.86
C ARG A 59 -10.62 -22.15 0.03
N GLN A 60 -10.13 -22.64 1.17
CA GLN A 60 -10.95 -23.38 2.13
C GLN A 60 -11.99 -22.47 2.78
N ALA A 61 -11.61 -21.25 3.20
CA ALA A 61 -12.56 -20.25 3.69
C ALA A 61 -13.66 -19.95 2.65
N LEU A 62 -13.29 -19.83 1.37
CA LEU A 62 -14.24 -19.56 0.28
C LEU A 62 -15.14 -20.76 -0.09
N LYS A 63 -14.74 -21.99 0.25
CA LYS A 63 -15.63 -23.16 0.14
C LYS A 63 -16.72 -23.13 1.20
N ILE A 64 -16.39 -22.63 2.39
CA ILE A 64 -17.32 -22.47 3.52
C ILE A 64 -18.26 -21.29 3.25
N ASP A 65 -17.70 -20.12 2.98
CA ASP A 65 -18.45 -18.93 2.61
C ASP A 65 -17.84 -18.23 1.39
N LYS A 66 -18.55 -18.30 0.27
CA LYS A 66 -18.17 -17.66 -1.00
C LYS A 66 -18.15 -16.13 -0.93
N LYS A 67 -18.71 -15.54 0.13
CA LYS A 67 -18.78 -14.10 0.39
C LYS A 67 -17.76 -13.63 1.44
N ALA A 68 -16.86 -14.49 1.89
CA ALA A 68 -15.80 -14.10 2.82
C ALA A 68 -14.82 -13.11 2.18
N ALA A 69 -15.10 -11.81 2.30
CA ALA A 69 -14.36 -10.74 1.63
C ALA A 69 -12.87 -10.72 2.00
N ALA A 70 -12.54 -10.94 3.27
CA ALA A 70 -11.17 -10.99 3.76
C ALA A 70 -10.33 -12.13 3.14
N ALA A 71 -10.95 -13.24 2.71
CA ALA A 71 -10.24 -14.29 1.99
C ALA A 71 -9.80 -13.83 0.59
N TYR A 72 -10.66 -13.08 -0.13
CA TYR A 72 -10.27 -12.47 -1.40
C TYR A 72 -9.18 -11.42 -1.20
N TYR A 73 -9.27 -10.57 -0.18
CA TYR A 73 -8.20 -9.62 0.15
C TYR A 73 -6.86 -10.34 0.39
N GLY A 74 -6.86 -11.41 1.19
CA GLY A 74 -5.68 -12.23 1.44
C GLY A 74 -5.08 -12.83 0.16
N MET A 75 -5.92 -13.38 -0.72
CA MET A 75 -5.48 -13.88 -2.04
C MET A 75 -4.92 -12.75 -2.93
N GLY A 76 -5.55 -11.57 -2.91
CA GLY A 76 -5.09 -10.38 -3.62
C GLY A 76 -3.69 -9.97 -3.17
N THR A 77 -3.43 -9.95 -1.87
CA THR A 77 -2.11 -9.66 -1.28
C THR A 77 -1.05 -10.66 -1.74
N VAL A 78 -1.36 -11.96 -1.76
CA VAL A 78 -0.43 -12.98 -2.29
C VAL A 78 -0.13 -12.74 -3.78
N HIS A 79 -1.16 -12.48 -4.59
CA HIS A 79 -0.96 -12.21 -6.01
C HIS A 79 -0.17 -10.92 -6.26
N TYR A 80 -0.36 -9.88 -5.45
CA TYR A 80 0.40 -8.63 -5.54
C TYR A 80 1.88 -8.85 -5.24
N LYS A 81 2.22 -9.59 -4.16
CA LYS A 81 3.60 -9.96 -3.82
C LYS A 81 4.31 -10.73 -4.93
N ARG A 82 3.56 -11.56 -5.68
CA ARG A 82 4.04 -12.33 -6.84
C ARG A 82 4.08 -11.53 -8.14
N GLU A 83 3.82 -10.23 -8.08
CA GLU A 83 3.71 -9.34 -9.24
C GLU A 83 2.63 -9.74 -10.25
N GLN A 84 1.64 -10.52 -9.82
CA GLN A 84 0.49 -10.93 -10.63
C GLN A 84 -0.63 -9.89 -10.51
N PHE A 85 -0.34 -8.65 -10.90
CA PHE A 85 -1.19 -7.48 -10.61
C PHE A 85 -2.60 -7.59 -11.17
N ALA A 86 -2.80 -8.23 -12.33
CA ALA A 86 -4.12 -8.48 -12.88
C ALA A 86 -4.98 -9.37 -11.95
N LYS A 87 -4.38 -10.44 -11.40
CA LYS A 87 -5.07 -11.31 -10.43
C LYS A 87 -5.29 -10.60 -9.10
N ALA A 88 -4.32 -9.81 -8.66
CA ALA A 88 -4.44 -9.02 -7.43
C ALA A 88 -5.62 -8.05 -7.54
N LYS A 89 -5.71 -7.29 -8.63
CA LYS A 89 -6.83 -6.40 -8.96
C LYS A 89 -8.17 -7.13 -8.87
N ASP A 90 -8.32 -8.26 -9.58
CA ASP A 90 -9.59 -9.01 -9.60
C ASP A 90 -9.99 -9.50 -8.19
N MET A 91 -9.02 -9.89 -7.35
CA MET A 91 -9.29 -10.31 -5.97
C MET A 91 -9.67 -9.13 -5.07
N PHE A 92 -8.97 -7.99 -5.16
CA PHE A 92 -9.32 -6.80 -4.38
C PHE A 92 -10.66 -6.20 -4.79
N GLU A 93 -10.99 -6.15 -6.09
CA GLU A 93 -12.32 -5.77 -6.57
C GLU A 93 -13.42 -6.68 -5.99
N ARG A 94 -13.13 -7.99 -5.89
CA ARG A 94 -14.08 -8.93 -5.30
C ARG A 94 -14.24 -8.72 -3.79
N ALA A 95 -13.17 -8.44 -3.07
CA ALA A 95 -13.22 -8.12 -1.64
C ALA A 95 -14.06 -6.85 -1.39
N LEU A 96 -13.79 -5.78 -2.14
CA LEU A 96 -14.53 -4.52 -2.07
C LEU A 96 -16.02 -4.72 -2.41
N GLY A 97 -16.32 -5.45 -3.49
CA GLY A 97 -17.69 -5.77 -3.89
C GLY A 97 -18.46 -6.66 -2.91
N LEU A 98 -17.78 -7.27 -1.95
CA LEU A 98 -18.35 -8.05 -0.85
C LEU A 98 -18.41 -7.29 0.48
N GLY A 99 -18.07 -6.00 0.48
CA GLY A 99 -18.24 -5.10 1.62
C GLY A 99 -16.98 -4.83 2.44
N LEU A 100 -15.79 -5.27 2.00
CA LEU A 100 -14.53 -4.85 2.61
C LEU A 100 -14.13 -3.46 2.05
N ASP A 101 -14.79 -2.43 2.59
CA ASP A 101 -14.62 -1.02 2.21
C ASP A 101 -13.74 -0.29 3.23
N ASP A 102 -12.43 -0.59 3.20
CA ASP A 102 -11.41 0.02 4.05
C ASP A 102 -10.26 0.64 3.24
N ALA A 103 -9.44 1.46 3.90
CA ALA A 103 -8.36 2.19 3.24
C ALA A 103 -7.36 1.26 2.54
N ASP A 104 -7.00 0.15 3.18
CA ASP A 104 -6.04 -0.82 2.67
C ASP A 104 -6.53 -1.51 1.39
N THR A 105 -7.82 -1.90 1.34
CA THR A 105 -8.40 -2.56 0.16
C THR A 105 -8.41 -1.61 -1.04
N HIS A 106 -8.80 -0.34 -0.82
CA HIS A 106 -8.73 0.69 -1.86
C HIS A 106 -7.29 0.97 -2.28
N PHE A 107 -6.36 1.09 -1.34
CA PHE A 107 -4.95 1.34 -1.62
C PHE A 107 -4.36 0.21 -2.47
N MET A 108 -4.56 -1.04 -2.07
CA MET A 108 -4.02 -2.21 -2.77
C MET A 108 -4.64 -2.41 -4.16
N LEU A 109 -5.93 -2.11 -4.33
CA LEU A 109 -6.56 -2.09 -5.66
C LEU A 109 -5.99 -0.97 -6.54
N GLY A 110 -5.87 0.25 -6.00
CA GLY A 110 -5.25 1.39 -6.69
C GLY A 110 -3.81 1.08 -7.11
N MET A 111 -3.01 0.51 -6.22
CA MET A 111 -1.63 0.09 -6.49
C MET A 111 -1.57 -1.04 -7.52
N SER A 112 -2.51 -2.00 -7.51
CA SER A 112 -2.57 -3.06 -8.53
C SER A 112 -2.84 -2.47 -9.92
N LEU A 113 -3.76 -1.50 -10.02
CA LEU A 113 -4.05 -0.78 -11.27
C LEU A 113 -2.88 0.09 -11.73
N TRP A 114 -2.20 0.74 -10.79
CA TRP A 114 -0.99 1.52 -11.04
C TRP A 114 0.11 0.66 -11.66
N ARG A 115 0.38 -0.51 -11.08
CA ARG A 115 1.38 -1.47 -11.59
C ARG A 115 1.00 -2.08 -12.95
N LEU A 116 -0.27 -2.00 -13.33
CA LEU A 116 -0.76 -2.35 -14.67
C LEU A 116 -0.71 -1.18 -15.66
N GLU A 117 -0.08 -0.06 -15.29
CA GLU A 117 0.00 1.17 -16.09
C GLU A 117 -1.37 1.76 -16.42
N MET A 118 -2.33 1.63 -15.49
CA MET A 118 -3.70 2.16 -15.63
C MET A 118 -3.98 3.31 -14.63
N PRO A 119 -3.22 4.43 -14.68
CA PRO A 119 -3.31 5.48 -13.66
C PRO A 119 -4.70 6.13 -13.58
N ARG A 120 -5.40 6.27 -14.71
CA ARG A 120 -6.78 6.80 -14.74
C ARG A 120 -7.76 5.95 -13.96
N LEU A 121 -7.56 4.62 -13.94
CA LEU A 121 -8.40 3.70 -13.17
C LEU A 121 -7.92 3.61 -11.71
N ALA A 122 -6.62 3.74 -11.45
CA ALA A 122 -6.07 3.72 -10.10
C ALA A 122 -6.50 4.93 -9.25
N LEU A 123 -6.59 6.12 -9.87
CA LEU A 123 -6.86 7.39 -9.21
C LEU A 123 -8.04 7.35 -8.21
N PRO A 124 -9.28 6.94 -8.59
CA PRO A 124 -10.40 6.95 -7.65
C PRO A 124 -10.19 6.05 -6.41
N TYR A 125 -9.47 4.94 -6.56
CA TYR A 125 -9.18 4.04 -5.43
C TYR A 125 -8.09 4.62 -4.52
N LEU A 126 -7.03 5.21 -5.09
CA LEU A 126 -6.00 5.89 -4.29
C LEU A 126 -6.56 7.13 -3.56
N GLN A 127 -7.47 7.87 -4.19
CA GLN A 127 -8.21 8.96 -3.55
C GLN A 127 -9.02 8.44 -2.38
N ARG A 128 -9.79 7.36 -2.59
CA ARG A 128 -10.63 6.79 -1.54
C ARG A 128 -9.81 6.24 -0.37
N ALA A 129 -8.66 5.64 -0.64
CA ALA A 129 -7.74 5.19 0.40
C ALA A 129 -7.26 6.36 1.28
N ALA A 130 -6.80 7.45 0.65
CA ALA A 130 -6.34 8.64 1.36
C ALA A 130 -7.47 9.37 2.13
N GLU A 131 -8.71 9.31 1.65
CA GLU A 131 -9.88 9.83 2.39
C GLU A 131 -10.21 8.98 3.63
N LEU A 132 -10.10 7.66 3.53
CA LEU A 132 -10.39 6.74 4.63
C LEU A 132 -9.29 6.74 5.70
N ASN A 133 -8.05 7.07 5.32
CA ASN A 133 -6.93 7.22 6.24
C ASN A 133 -6.05 8.41 5.85
N GLU A 134 -6.41 9.59 6.33
CA GLU A 134 -5.69 10.84 6.05
C GLU A 134 -4.29 10.92 6.71
N THR A 135 -3.95 9.96 7.58
CA THR A 135 -2.65 9.92 8.29
C THR A 135 -1.65 8.93 7.70
N ASP A 136 -2.01 8.28 6.59
CA ASP A 136 -1.09 7.40 5.86
C ASP A 136 -0.27 8.22 4.85
N ALA A 137 0.98 8.53 5.24
CA ALA A 137 1.90 9.30 4.42
C ALA A 137 2.23 8.61 3.08
N GLU A 138 2.28 7.27 3.05
CA GLU A 138 2.56 6.49 1.84
C GLU A 138 1.36 6.53 0.90
N ALA A 139 0.14 6.36 1.41
CA ALA A 139 -1.08 6.49 0.60
C ALA A 139 -1.21 7.88 -0.05
N LEU A 140 -0.92 8.93 0.72
CA LEU A 140 -0.90 10.31 0.21
C LEU A 140 0.19 10.51 -0.85
N PHE A 141 1.37 9.93 -0.64
CA PHE A 141 2.48 10.02 -1.58
C PHE A 141 2.15 9.33 -2.91
N GLN A 142 1.62 8.10 -2.86
CA GLN A 142 1.21 7.35 -4.05
C GLN A 142 0.08 8.05 -4.80
N LEU A 143 -0.88 8.67 -4.09
CA LEU A 143 -1.89 9.52 -4.72
C LEU A 143 -1.26 10.73 -5.44
N GLY A 144 -0.29 11.40 -4.81
CA GLY A 144 0.47 12.48 -5.42
C GLY A 144 1.18 12.06 -6.71
N LEU A 145 1.85 10.89 -6.70
CA LEU A 145 2.48 10.32 -7.90
C LEU A 145 1.46 10.03 -9.01
N CYS A 146 0.28 9.51 -8.64
CA CYS A 146 -0.77 9.20 -9.59
C CYS A 146 -1.34 10.46 -10.25
N LEU A 147 -1.59 11.51 -9.46
CA LEU A 147 -2.02 12.81 -9.95
C LEU A 147 -0.97 13.44 -10.87
N ALA A 148 0.31 13.41 -10.49
CA ALA A 148 1.40 13.95 -11.30
C ALA A 148 1.50 13.24 -12.66
N THR A 149 1.35 11.92 -12.69
CA THR A 149 1.38 11.13 -13.94
C THR A 149 0.18 11.42 -14.85
N LEU A 150 -0.92 11.88 -14.27
CA LEU A 150 -2.12 12.31 -14.99
C LEU A 150 -2.14 13.82 -15.31
N ASP A 151 -1.02 14.52 -15.08
CA ASP A 151 -0.84 15.96 -15.31
C ASP A 151 -1.69 16.87 -14.41
N TYR A 152 -2.23 16.33 -13.30
CA TYR A 152 -2.87 17.11 -12.23
C TYR A 152 -1.81 17.66 -11.26
N VAL A 153 -0.93 18.51 -11.78
CA VAL A 153 0.31 18.95 -11.12
C VAL A 153 0.04 19.73 -9.84
N ASP A 154 -0.98 20.58 -9.81
CA ASP A 154 -1.32 21.40 -8.64
C ASP A 154 -1.87 20.54 -7.49
N GLU A 155 -2.71 19.56 -7.80
CA GLU A 155 -3.23 18.61 -6.84
C GLU A 155 -2.12 17.69 -6.32
N ALA A 156 -1.27 17.17 -7.21
CA ALA A 156 -0.12 16.36 -6.83
C ALA A 156 0.79 17.08 -5.82
N LYS A 157 1.09 18.37 -6.07
CA LYS A 157 1.87 19.22 -5.17
C LYS A 157 1.28 19.22 -3.75
N ARG A 158 -0.04 19.42 -3.62
CA ARG A 158 -0.71 19.47 -2.31
C ARG A 158 -0.59 18.15 -1.55
N TYR A 159 -0.66 17.01 -2.25
CA TYR A 159 -0.50 15.71 -1.60
C TYR A 159 0.94 15.42 -1.20
N PHE A 160 1.94 15.85 -1.99
CA PHE A 160 3.34 15.76 -1.54
C PHE A 160 3.63 16.66 -0.33
N GLU A 161 3.03 17.85 -0.26
CA GLU A 161 3.11 18.72 0.92
C GLU A 161 2.50 18.05 2.15
N LYS A 162 1.31 17.43 2.02
CA LYS A 162 0.70 16.63 3.11
C LYS A 162 1.55 15.43 3.52
N THR A 163 2.18 14.72 2.57
CA THR A 163 3.13 13.65 2.89
C THR A 163 4.26 14.18 3.76
N LEU A 164 4.80 15.37 3.47
CA LEU A 164 5.87 15.98 4.26
C LEU A 164 5.42 16.54 5.62
N GLU A 165 4.14 16.89 5.77
CA GLU A 165 3.57 17.22 7.08
C GLU A 165 3.58 16.00 8.02
N LEU A 166 3.35 14.80 7.48
CA LEU A 166 3.31 13.54 8.24
C LEU A 166 4.69 12.88 8.38
N ASP A 167 5.51 12.90 7.32
CA ASP A 167 6.89 12.44 7.30
C ASP A 167 7.83 13.53 6.74
N PRO A 168 8.35 14.41 7.63
CA PRO A 168 9.25 15.48 7.22
C PRO A 168 10.58 15.02 6.61
N ARG A 169 10.90 13.71 6.65
CA ARG A 169 12.11 13.13 6.04
C ARG A 169 11.80 12.31 4.79
N HIS A 170 10.63 12.46 4.18
CA HIS A 170 10.27 11.72 2.97
C HIS A 170 11.02 12.25 1.74
N ALA A 171 12.18 11.68 1.44
CA ALA A 171 13.08 12.17 0.38
C ALA A 171 12.42 12.22 -1.00
N ASP A 172 11.62 11.21 -1.36
CA ASP A 172 10.99 11.15 -2.68
C ASP A 172 9.87 12.21 -2.84
N ALA A 173 9.23 12.66 -1.76
CA ALA A 173 8.22 13.71 -1.81
C ALA A 173 8.88 15.07 -2.07
N TYR A 174 9.99 15.37 -1.39
CA TYR A 174 10.84 16.52 -1.72
C TYR A 174 11.34 16.48 -3.17
N TYR A 175 11.80 15.32 -3.64
CA TYR A 175 12.25 15.19 -5.03
C TYR A 175 11.13 15.53 -6.02
N ASN A 176 9.93 14.97 -5.84
CA ASN A 176 8.79 15.24 -6.73
C ASN A 176 8.33 16.70 -6.66
N LEU A 177 8.34 17.33 -5.49
CA LEU A 177 8.12 18.78 -5.37
C LEU A 177 9.17 19.58 -6.14
N GLY A 178 10.43 19.18 -6.08
CA GLY A 178 11.51 19.79 -6.88
C GLY A 178 11.26 19.68 -8.38
N VAL A 179 10.79 18.53 -8.85
CA VAL A 179 10.38 18.33 -10.26
C VAL A 179 9.22 19.27 -10.62
N ILE A 180 8.20 19.38 -9.77
CA ILE A 180 7.06 20.28 -9.99
C ILE A 180 7.49 21.75 -10.07
N TYR A 181 8.32 22.22 -9.14
CA TYR A 181 8.82 23.60 -9.18
C TYR A 181 9.69 23.84 -10.42
N ALA A 182 10.51 22.87 -10.83
CA ALA A 182 11.31 22.98 -12.05
C ALA A 182 10.43 23.06 -13.31
N TYR A 183 9.33 22.29 -13.35
CA TYR A 183 8.33 22.35 -14.42
C TYR A 183 7.66 23.73 -14.52
N LYS A 184 7.44 24.39 -13.38
CA LYS A 184 6.89 25.75 -13.28
C LYS A 184 7.93 26.87 -13.47
N ASP A 185 9.16 26.52 -13.80
CA ASP A 185 10.30 27.44 -13.92
C ASP A 185 10.67 28.20 -12.61
N GLU A 186 10.25 27.67 -11.46
CA GLU A 186 10.58 28.19 -10.14
C GLU A 186 11.92 27.60 -9.66
N LEU A 187 13.02 28.00 -10.31
CA LEU A 187 14.33 27.33 -10.20
C LEU A 187 14.93 27.30 -8.79
N ASP A 188 14.80 28.38 -8.02
CA ASP A 188 15.29 28.43 -6.64
C ASP A 188 14.49 27.49 -5.73
N ALA A 189 13.16 27.46 -5.86
CA ALA A 189 12.31 26.54 -5.10
C ALA A 189 12.62 25.09 -5.45
N ALA A 190 12.80 24.78 -6.74
CA ALA A 190 13.20 23.47 -7.21
C ALA A 190 14.55 23.03 -6.61
N ARG A 191 15.57 23.90 -6.66
CA ARG A 191 16.88 23.63 -6.06
C ARG A 191 16.78 23.33 -4.57
N ASN A 192 15.97 24.11 -3.84
CA ASN A 192 15.79 23.94 -2.40
C ASN A 192 15.11 22.60 -2.07
N MET A 193 14.09 22.20 -2.84
CA MET A 193 13.45 20.89 -2.67
C MET A 193 14.40 19.74 -2.98
N PHE A 194 15.19 19.82 -4.04
CA PHE A 194 16.22 18.80 -4.32
C PHE A 194 17.30 18.74 -3.23
N ALA A 195 17.65 19.88 -2.63
CA ALA A 195 18.57 19.90 -1.49
C ALA A 195 17.94 19.21 -0.26
N ALA A 196 16.68 19.50 0.06
CA ALA A 196 15.96 18.84 1.15
C ALA A 196 15.85 17.31 0.94
N ALA A 197 15.61 16.85 -0.29
CA ALA A 197 15.64 15.43 -0.63
C ALA A 197 17.00 14.78 -0.32
N LEU A 198 18.11 15.48 -0.60
CA LEU A 198 19.47 15.02 -0.30
C LEU A 198 19.81 15.09 1.20
N GLU A 199 19.24 16.04 1.94
CA GLU A 199 19.38 16.07 3.41
C GLU A 199 18.68 14.87 4.05
N ALA A 200 17.48 14.53 3.56
CA ALA A 200 16.74 13.35 3.99
C ALA A 200 17.41 12.04 3.56
N LYS A 201 17.98 12.00 2.34
CA LYS A 201 18.65 10.84 1.76
C LYS A 201 19.86 11.27 0.92
N PRO A 202 21.08 11.26 1.49
CA PRO A 202 22.29 11.78 0.83
C PRO A 202 22.67 11.08 -0.49
N ASP A 203 22.29 9.81 -0.68
CA ASP A 203 22.56 9.02 -1.87
C ASP A 203 21.42 9.08 -2.92
N HIS A 204 20.46 10.00 -2.77
CA HIS A 204 19.36 10.16 -3.72
C HIS A 204 19.85 10.73 -5.07
N VAL A 205 20.21 9.83 -5.98
CA VAL A 205 20.84 10.15 -7.28
C VAL A 205 20.05 11.18 -8.10
N LEU A 206 18.73 10.99 -8.24
CA LEU A 206 17.90 11.87 -9.08
C LEU A 206 17.80 13.30 -8.51
N ALA A 207 17.66 13.46 -7.19
CA ALA A 207 17.67 14.77 -6.54
C ALA A 207 19.04 15.45 -6.70
N GLY A 208 20.14 14.71 -6.57
CA GLY A 208 21.48 15.26 -6.82
C GLY A 208 21.67 15.74 -8.25
N TYR A 209 21.14 15.02 -9.24
CA TYR A 209 21.13 15.48 -10.62
C TYR A 209 20.24 16.72 -10.82
N GLY A 210 19.02 16.70 -10.30
CA GLY A 210 18.06 17.80 -10.36
C GLY A 210 18.64 19.10 -9.78
N LYS A 211 19.28 19.01 -8.60
CA LYS A 211 19.93 20.15 -7.94
C LYS A 211 21.02 20.78 -8.83
N LYS A 212 21.95 19.97 -9.35
CA LYS A 212 23.02 20.44 -10.25
C LYS A 212 22.48 21.11 -11.51
N LEU A 213 21.38 20.56 -12.05
CA LEU A 213 20.71 21.15 -13.21
C LEU A 213 20.14 22.54 -12.88
N MET A 214 19.48 22.70 -11.73
CA MET A 214 18.96 24.01 -11.30
C MET A 214 20.10 25.00 -11.07
N GLU A 215 21.20 24.59 -10.42
CA GLU A 215 22.38 25.43 -10.20
C GLU A 215 23.00 25.93 -11.52
N LYS A 216 23.06 25.07 -12.54
CA LYS A 216 23.54 25.46 -13.88
C LYS A 216 22.60 26.46 -14.56
N ARG A 217 21.27 26.30 -14.40
CA ARG A 217 20.27 27.20 -14.99
C ARG A 217 20.20 28.56 -14.29
N LEU A 218 20.58 28.62 -13.01
CA LEU A 218 20.67 29.84 -12.20
C LEU A 218 22.00 30.58 -12.36
N ALA A 219 22.98 29.99 -13.06
CA ALA A 219 24.27 30.64 -13.29
C ALA A 219 24.09 31.92 -14.15
N PRO A 220 24.81 33.00 -13.83
CA PRO A 220 24.71 34.29 -14.51
C PRO A 220 25.20 34.27 -15.97
#